data_AF-A0A8T6W889-F1
#
_entry.id   AF-A0A8T6W889-F1
#
_cell.length_a   1.000
_cell.length_b   1.000
_cell.length_c   1.000
_cell.angle_alpha   90.00
_cell.angle_beta   90.00
_cell.angle_gamma   90.00
#
_symmetry.space_group_name_H-M   'P 1'
#
loop_
_entity.id
_entity.type
_entity.pdbx_description
1 polymer ?
#
loop_
_entity_poly.entity_id
_entity_poly.type
_entity_poly.pdbx_seq_one_letter_code
_entity_poly.pdbx_strand_id
1 'polypeptide(L)'
;MRYSSIRAFDIPDAWYKTLEEIWRNGDEFKVQYGSEVTITKKLNLSIEISNPESRPLVAEKAPCDMNYVNFYALQYLWAGVKEEGETYTYGSRLREPVDQVQFLIDRYLEEPNDRQLTMVIRQPQDILKTIDDMKHEPPCLTVIDSELIDDHMHLTCYFRSWDAF
;
A
#
# COMPACT_ATOMS: atom_id res chain seq x y z
N MET A 1 -15.46 -13.15 -5.19
CA MET A 1 -14.72 -12.05 -5.83
C MET A 1 -13.85 -12.66 -6.89
N ARG A 2 -13.96 -12.20 -8.13
CA ARG A 2 -13.09 -12.65 -9.22
C ARG A 2 -11.63 -12.29 -8.93
N TYR A 3 -10.72 -13.08 -9.49
CA TYR A 3 -9.28 -12.87 -9.40
C TYR A 3 -8.72 -12.59 -10.79
N SER A 4 -7.76 -11.67 -10.87
CA SER A 4 -6.98 -11.42 -12.08
C SER A 4 -5.54 -11.06 -11.72
N SER A 5 -4.62 -11.28 -12.65
CA SER A 5 -3.22 -10.90 -12.51
C SER A 5 -2.81 -9.96 -13.63
N ILE A 6 -2.04 -8.93 -13.27
CA ILE A 6 -1.61 -7.86 -14.15
C ILE A 6 -0.10 -7.79 -14.13
N ARG A 7 0.50 -7.76 -15.32
CA ARG A 7 1.91 -7.42 -15.51
C ARG A 7 2.02 -6.07 -16.20
N ALA A 8 2.82 -5.20 -15.62
CA ALA A 8 3.00 -3.83 -16.08
C ALA A 8 4.48 -3.45 -16.12
N PHE A 9 4.81 -2.54 -17.04
CA PHE A 9 6.17 -2.07 -17.19
C PHE A 9 6.56 -1.09 -16.09
N ASP A 10 5.68 -0.13 -15.78
CA ASP A 10 5.85 0.92 -14.79
C ASP A 10 4.53 1.18 -14.01
N ILE A 11 4.55 2.16 -13.10
CA ILE A 11 3.39 2.50 -12.27
C ILE A 11 2.22 3.07 -13.09
N PRO A 12 2.43 4.01 -14.05
CA PRO A 12 1.34 4.46 -14.93
C PRO A 12 0.65 3.35 -15.72
N ASP A 13 1.41 2.42 -16.32
CA ASP A 13 0.88 1.26 -17.05
C ASP A 13 0.09 0.34 -16.10
N ALA A 14 0.62 0.08 -14.91
CA ALA A 14 -0.04 -0.72 -13.88
C ALA A 14 -1.39 -0.12 -13.47
N TRP A 15 -1.43 1.18 -13.24
CA TRP A 15 -2.65 1.89 -12.86
C TRP A 15 -3.72 1.79 -13.96
N TYR A 16 -3.35 2.07 -15.22
CA TYR A 16 -4.30 2.02 -16.33
C TYR A 16 -4.87 0.61 -16.54
N LYS A 17 -4.01 -0.42 -16.58
CA LYS A 17 -4.42 -1.82 -16.71
C LYS A 17 -5.31 -2.26 -15.56
N THR A 18 -5.01 -1.82 -14.34
CA THR A 18 -5.81 -2.11 -13.15
C THR A 18 -7.22 -1.55 -13.27
N LEU A 19 -7.36 -0.30 -13.70
CA LEU A 19 -8.66 0.33 -13.91
C LEU A 19 -9.47 -0.36 -15.00
N GLU A 20 -8.85 -0.69 -16.14
CA GLU A 20 -9.53 -1.41 -17.21
C GLU A 20 -10.03 -2.78 -16.72
N GLU A 21 -9.19 -3.50 -15.99
CA GLU A 21 -9.50 -4.84 -15.50
C GLU A 21 -10.64 -4.82 -14.46
N ILE A 22 -10.61 -3.87 -13.51
CA ILE A 22 -11.71 -3.65 -12.56
C ILE A 22 -12.99 -3.27 -13.30
N TRP A 23 -12.92 -2.39 -14.31
CA TRP A 23 -14.10 -1.96 -15.05
C TRP A 23 -14.77 -3.11 -15.81
N ARG A 24 -13.98 -3.97 -16.46
CA ARG A 24 -14.49 -5.08 -17.28
C ARG A 24 -14.92 -6.28 -16.43
N ASN A 25 -14.12 -6.62 -15.42
CA ASN A 25 -14.22 -7.91 -14.73
C ASN A 25 -14.58 -7.78 -13.25
N GLY A 26 -14.65 -6.57 -12.69
CA GLY A 26 -15.00 -6.36 -11.29
C GLY A 26 -16.44 -6.71 -10.96
N ASP A 27 -16.64 -7.31 -9.79
CA ASP A 27 -17.96 -7.62 -9.24
C ASP A 27 -18.57 -6.34 -8.65
N GLU A 28 -19.85 -6.07 -8.91
CA GLU A 28 -20.55 -4.96 -8.25
C GLU A 28 -20.54 -5.14 -6.72
N PHE A 29 -20.23 -4.06 -6.01
CA PHE A 29 -20.09 -4.09 -4.56
C PHE A 29 -20.65 -2.82 -3.93
N LYS A 30 -21.56 -3.00 -2.96
CA LYS A 30 -22.09 -1.90 -2.14
C LYS A 30 -21.27 -1.75 -0.87
N VAL A 31 -20.48 -0.67 -0.78
CA VAL A 31 -19.74 -0.32 0.43
C VAL A 31 -20.74 0.20 1.48
N GLN A 32 -20.72 -0.39 2.67
CA GLN A 32 -21.62 0.00 3.78
C GLN A 32 -20.89 0.71 4.92
N TYR A 33 -19.56 0.65 4.93
CA TYR A 33 -18.72 1.25 5.96
C TYR A 33 -17.30 1.47 5.41
N GLY A 34 -16.73 2.63 5.69
CA GLY A 34 -15.42 3.07 5.23
C GLY A 34 -15.35 4.60 5.17
N SER A 35 -14.44 5.08 4.33
CA SER A 35 -14.33 6.49 3.93
C SER A 35 -15.60 6.98 3.22
N GLU A 36 -16.21 6.11 2.41
CA GLU A 36 -17.43 6.41 1.64
C GLU A 36 -18.43 5.24 1.66
N VAL A 37 -19.73 5.55 1.57
CA VAL A 37 -20.82 4.60 1.33
C VAL A 37 -21.28 4.74 -0.11
N THR A 38 -20.82 3.85 -0.98
CA THR A 38 -21.00 3.94 -2.43
C THR A 38 -21.22 2.59 -3.10
N ILE A 39 -21.56 2.59 -4.38
CA ILE A 39 -21.56 1.40 -5.24
C ILE A 39 -20.30 1.46 -6.10
N THR A 40 -19.47 0.42 -6.01
CA THR A 40 -18.19 0.31 -6.72
C THR A 40 -18.05 -1.06 -7.38
N LYS A 41 -16.95 -1.30 -8.08
CA LYS A 41 -16.54 -2.60 -8.60
C LYS A 41 -15.33 -3.11 -7.84
N LYS A 42 -15.39 -4.35 -7.36
CA LYS A 42 -14.28 -5.01 -6.66
C LYS A 42 -13.70 -6.15 -7.47
N LEU A 43 -12.37 -6.23 -7.43
CA LEU A 43 -11.62 -7.31 -8.04
C LEU A 43 -10.43 -7.67 -7.13
N ASN A 44 -10.15 -8.96 -6.99
CA ASN A 44 -8.94 -9.42 -6.32
C ASN A 44 -7.80 -9.44 -7.35
N LEU A 45 -6.71 -8.73 -7.06
CA LEU A 45 -5.65 -8.47 -8.03
C LEU A 45 -4.26 -8.84 -7.50
N SER A 46 -3.45 -9.43 -8.36
CA SER A 46 -1.99 -9.45 -8.23
C SER A 46 -1.40 -8.55 -9.30
N ILE A 47 -0.57 -7.58 -8.92
CA ILE A 47 0.05 -6.63 -9.85
C ILE A 47 1.56 -6.78 -9.74
N GLU A 48 2.21 -7.10 -10.85
CA GLU A 48 3.66 -7.16 -10.99
C GLU A 48 4.11 -5.96 -11.83
N ILE A 49 5.03 -5.16 -11.29
CA ILE A 49 5.59 -3.98 -11.95
C ILE A 49 7.09 -4.21 -12.12
N SER A 50 7.57 -4.26 -13.36
CA SER A 50 8.96 -4.63 -13.64
C SER A 50 9.97 -3.49 -13.46
N ASN A 51 9.55 -2.23 -13.62
CA ASN A 51 10.42 -1.04 -13.49
C ASN A 51 9.72 0.03 -12.63
N PRO A 52 9.45 -0.24 -11.33
CA PRO A 52 8.73 0.68 -10.45
C PRO A 52 9.46 2.02 -10.24
N GLU A 53 10.75 2.09 -10.51
CA GLU A 53 11.59 3.28 -10.47
C GLU A 53 11.45 4.20 -11.70
N SER A 54 10.74 3.75 -12.74
CA SER A 54 10.48 4.56 -13.93
C SER A 54 9.78 5.87 -13.59
N ARG A 55 10.01 6.91 -14.40
CA ARG A 55 9.37 8.22 -14.27
C ARG A 55 8.62 8.59 -15.56
N PRO A 56 7.47 9.27 -15.46
CA PRO A 56 6.82 9.78 -14.23
C PRO A 56 6.15 8.69 -13.38
N LEU A 57 6.02 8.91 -12.06
CA LEU A 57 5.26 8.00 -11.17
C LEU A 57 3.74 8.14 -11.35
N VAL A 58 3.30 9.34 -11.75
CA VAL A 58 1.89 9.71 -11.87
C VAL A 58 1.50 9.61 -13.34
N ALA A 59 0.46 8.83 -13.63
CA ALA A 59 -0.13 8.76 -14.97
C ALA A 59 -0.77 10.11 -15.34
N GLU A 60 -0.75 10.47 -16.63
CA GLU A 60 -1.31 11.74 -17.13
C GLU A 60 -2.77 11.97 -16.69
N LYS A 61 -3.56 10.90 -16.59
CA LYS A 61 -4.99 10.94 -16.23
C LYS A 61 -5.27 10.62 -14.76
N ALA A 62 -4.23 10.44 -13.94
CA ALA A 62 -4.43 10.18 -12.53
C ALA A 62 -5.12 11.39 -11.86
N PRO A 63 -5.99 11.17 -10.86
CA PRO A 63 -6.68 12.25 -10.15
C PRO A 63 -5.77 12.98 -9.13
N CYS A 64 -4.46 12.94 -9.31
CA CYS A 64 -3.46 13.54 -8.44
C CYS A 64 -2.23 14.00 -9.23
N ASP A 65 -1.34 14.73 -8.57
CA ASP A 65 -0.08 15.18 -9.12
C ASP A 65 1.12 14.73 -8.27
N MET A 66 2.33 15.04 -8.73
CA MET A 66 3.55 14.71 -7.99
C MET A 66 3.66 15.46 -6.65
N ASN A 67 3.02 16.63 -6.50
CA ASN A 67 3.01 17.35 -5.23
C ASN A 67 2.23 16.58 -4.17
N TYR A 68 1.06 16.07 -4.53
CA TYR A 68 0.25 15.20 -3.69
C TYR A 68 1.02 13.93 -3.31
N VAL A 69 1.66 13.27 -4.27
CA VAL A 69 2.47 12.06 -4.02
C VAL A 69 3.60 12.35 -3.03
N ASN A 70 4.34 13.43 -3.23
CA ASN A 70 5.45 13.80 -2.34
C ASN A 70 4.96 14.14 -0.93
N PHE A 71 3.88 14.93 -0.82
CA PHE A 71 3.26 15.25 0.45
C PHE A 71 2.82 13.98 1.19
N TYR A 72 2.10 13.09 0.50
CA TYR A 72 1.61 11.84 1.08
C TYR A 72 2.78 10.96 1.57
N ALA A 73 3.83 10.82 0.77
CA ALA A 73 5.01 10.05 1.15
C ALA A 73 5.70 10.63 2.40
N LEU A 74 5.90 11.95 2.44
CA LEU A 74 6.55 12.61 3.57
C LEU A 74 5.70 12.50 4.85
N GLN A 75 4.40 12.75 4.77
CA GLN A 75 3.51 12.74 5.92
C GLN A 75 3.26 11.31 6.43
N TYR A 76 2.80 10.44 5.55
CA TYR A 76 2.25 9.15 5.95
C TYR A 76 3.26 8.01 5.99
N LEU A 77 4.35 8.07 5.20
CA LEU A 77 5.38 7.03 5.20
C LEU A 77 6.62 7.45 6.01
N TRP A 78 7.06 8.70 5.88
CA TRP A 78 8.33 9.15 6.47
C TRP A 78 8.20 9.70 7.90
N ALA A 79 7.40 10.75 8.10
CA ALA A 79 7.39 11.50 9.36
C ALA A 79 6.75 10.73 10.52
N GLY A 80 5.79 9.85 10.22
CA GLY A 80 5.07 9.07 11.24
C GLY A 80 4.14 9.89 12.14
N VAL A 81 4.04 11.21 11.93
CA VAL A 81 3.21 12.13 12.70
C VAL A 81 1.75 11.94 12.32
N LYS A 82 0.89 11.71 13.32
CA LYS A 82 -0.56 11.58 13.14
C LYS A 82 -1.20 12.97 13.25
N GLU A 83 -2.09 13.31 12.34
CA GLU A 83 -2.94 14.49 12.48
C GLU A 83 -4.10 14.24 13.46
N GLU A 84 -4.79 15.32 13.84
CA GLU A 84 -5.96 15.22 14.73
C GLU A 84 -7.05 14.36 14.07
N GLY A 85 -7.51 13.34 14.80
CA GLY A 85 -8.49 12.37 14.29
C GLY A 85 -7.86 11.17 13.57
N GLU A 86 -6.55 11.14 13.36
CA GLU A 86 -5.86 9.98 12.80
C GLU A 86 -5.41 9.00 13.89
N THR A 87 -5.79 7.74 13.72
CA THR A 87 -5.41 6.67 14.65
C THR A 87 -4.04 6.07 14.33
N TYR A 88 -3.56 6.24 13.08
CA TYR A 88 -2.26 5.75 12.62
C TYR A 88 -1.78 6.52 11.38
N THR A 89 -0.47 6.41 11.13
CA THR A 89 0.16 6.57 9.81
C THR A 89 0.98 5.31 9.50
N TYR A 90 1.32 5.07 8.23
CA TYR A 90 2.19 3.93 7.89
C TYR A 90 3.55 4.06 8.56
N GLY A 91 4.14 5.26 8.55
CA GLY A 91 5.39 5.56 9.25
C GLY A 91 5.31 5.22 10.74
N SER A 92 4.21 5.58 11.42
CA SER A 92 4.05 5.24 12.84
C SER A 92 4.03 3.73 13.10
N ARG A 93 3.46 2.93 12.18
CA ARG A 93 3.40 1.46 12.32
C ARG A 93 4.71 0.77 11.93
N LEU A 94 5.46 1.38 11.02
CA LEU A 94 6.75 0.88 10.56
C LEU A 94 7.89 1.24 11.51
N ARG A 95 7.77 2.33 12.28
CA ARG A 95 8.82 2.85 13.15
C ARG A 95 8.64 2.54 14.63
N GLU A 96 7.40 2.35 15.09
CA GLU A 96 7.07 2.18 16.51
C GLU A 96 6.08 1.01 16.74
N PRO A 97 6.23 0.24 17.83
CA PRO A 97 7.27 0.33 18.87
C PRO A 97 8.63 -0.27 18.45
N VAL A 98 8.70 -0.81 17.24
CA VAL A 98 9.92 -1.39 16.65
C VAL A 98 10.19 -0.66 15.35
N ASP A 99 11.42 -0.18 15.16
CA ASP A 99 11.84 0.44 13.90
C ASP A 99 12.15 -0.62 12.85
N GLN A 100 11.09 -1.19 12.27
CA GLN A 100 11.15 -2.29 11.31
C GLN A 100 12.00 -1.92 10.09
N VAL A 101 11.96 -0.64 9.68
CA VAL A 101 12.74 -0.13 8.54
C VAL A 101 14.23 -0.13 8.86
N GLN A 102 14.63 0.39 10.02
CA GLN A 102 16.03 0.41 10.42
C GLN A 102 16.57 -1.01 10.63
N PHE A 103 15.81 -1.88 11.31
CA PHE A 103 16.18 -3.28 11.50
C PHE A 103 16.39 -4.02 10.19
N LEU A 104 15.50 -3.80 9.21
CA LEU A 104 15.62 -4.38 7.87
C LEU A 104 16.90 -3.92 7.17
N ILE A 105 17.21 -2.62 7.22
CA ILE A 105 18.44 -2.07 6.63
C ILE A 105 19.68 -2.70 7.28
N ASP A 106 19.74 -2.70 8.61
CA ASP A 106 20.88 -3.25 9.36
C ASP A 106 21.07 -4.74 9.07
N ARG A 107 19.96 -5.50 8.97
CA ARG A 107 20.00 -6.93 8.65
C ARG A 107 20.46 -7.18 7.23
N TYR A 108 20.03 -6.43 6.24
CA TYR A 108 20.54 -6.60 4.87
C TYR A 108 22.02 -6.22 4.71
N LEU A 109 22.52 -5.27 5.50
CA LEU A 109 23.94 -4.93 5.52
C LEU A 109 24.80 -6.06 6.11
N GLU A 110 24.26 -6.83 7.06
CA GLU A 110 24.95 -7.94 7.71
C GLU A 110 24.75 -9.28 6.97
N GLU A 111 23.52 -9.55 6.54
CA GLU A 111 23.02 -10.80 5.96
C GLU A 111 22.15 -10.51 4.72
N PRO A 112 22.75 -10.20 3.56
CA PRO A 112 22.02 -9.78 2.35
C PRO A 112 20.96 -10.78 1.86
N ASN A 113 21.15 -12.07 2.12
CA ASN A 113 20.24 -13.13 1.69
C ASN A 113 19.25 -13.56 2.77
N ASP A 114 18.95 -12.70 3.75
CA ASP A 114 17.92 -12.98 4.76
C ASP A 114 16.52 -12.89 4.14
N ARG A 115 15.81 -14.02 4.17
CA ARG A 115 14.44 -14.21 3.64
C ARG A 115 13.35 -14.09 4.70
N GLN A 116 13.69 -13.59 5.88
CA GLN A 116 12.77 -13.42 7.00
C GLN A 116 12.35 -11.96 7.22
N LEU A 117 12.90 -11.04 6.42
CA LEU A 117 12.71 -9.60 6.59
C LEU A 117 11.37 -9.17 6.01
N THR A 118 10.35 -9.20 6.86
CA THR A 118 8.99 -8.78 6.56
C THR A 118 8.58 -7.66 7.51
N MET A 119 8.02 -6.57 6.97
CA MET A 119 7.44 -5.49 7.76
C MET A 119 5.91 -5.63 7.84
N VAL A 120 5.37 -5.52 9.04
CA VAL A 120 3.93 -5.68 9.31
C VAL A 120 3.33 -4.35 9.79
N ILE A 121 2.25 -3.93 9.15
CA ILE A 121 1.61 -2.62 9.38
C ILE A 121 0.28 -2.78 10.13
N ARG A 122 -0.52 -3.75 9.69
CA ARG A 122 -1.82 -4.02 10.29
C ARG A 122 -1.64 -4.78 11.59
N GLN A 123 -2.40 -4.38 12.60
CA GLN A 123 -2.40 -4.96 13.94
C GLN A 123 -3.76 -5.61 14.23
N PRO A 124 -3.85 -6.58 15.16
CA PRO A 124 -5.12 -7.21 15.52
C PRO A 124 -6.23 -6.22 15.93
N GLN A 125 -5.85 -5.11 16.58
CA GLN A 125 -6.75 -4.07 17.06
C GLN A 125 -7.43 -3.30 15.92
N ASP A 126 -6.90 -3.35 14.69
CA ASP A 126 -7.45 -2.67 13.53
C ASP A 126 -8.79 -3.28 13.05
N ILE A 127 -9.32 -4.30 13.74
CA ILE A 127 -10.70 -4.77 13.56
C ILE A 127 -11.73 -3.87 14.25
N LEU A 128 -11.31 -3.06 15.22
CA LEU A 128 -12.19 -2.17 15.98
C LEU A 128 -12.59 -0.97 15.12
N LYS A 129 -13.84 -0.52 15.23
CA LYS A 129 -14.32 0.68 14.52
C LYS A 129 -13.91 1.99 15.20
N THR A 130 -13.40 1.89 16.43
CA THR A 130 -13.03 3.01 17.28
C THR A 130 -11.77 2.64 18.05
N ILE A 131 -10.82 3.57 18.12
CA ILE A 131 -9.60 3.48 18.95
C ILE A 131 -9.48 4.83 19.66
N ASP A 132 -9.33 4.81 20.98
CA ASP A 132 -9.23 6.03 21.82
C ASP A 132 -10.35 7.04 21.54
N ASP A 133 -11.59 6.54 21.47
CA ASP A 133 -12.82 7.30 21.15
C ASP A 133 -12.85 7.98 19.77
N MET A 134 -11.84 7.76 18.92
CA MET A 134 -11.79 8.25 17.54
C MET A 134 -12.28 7.17 16.56
N LYS A 135 -12.96 7.59 15.48
CA LYS A 135 -13.30 6.71 14.36
C LYS A 135 -12.01 6.08 13.82
N HIS A 136 -11.98 4.76 13.73
CA HIS A 136 -10.84 4.03 13.18
C HIS A 136 -11.17 3.45 11.80
N GLU A 137 -10.30 3.74 10.84
CA GLU A 137 -10.28 3.06 9.54
C GLU A 137 -8.98 2.26 9.45
N PRO A 138 -9.02 0.94 9.22
CA PRO A 138 -7.82 0.12 9.26
C PRO A 138 -6.81 0.46 8.15
N PRO A 139 -5.50 0.18 8.33
CA PRO A 139 -4.51 0.27 7.26
C PRO A 139 -4.91 -0.56 6.03
N CYS A 140 -4.81 0.03 4.84
CA CYS A 140 -5.03 -0.67 3.56
C CYS A 140 -3.84 -1.57 3.22
N LEU A 141 -2.62 -1.03 3.30
CA LEU A 141 -1.39 -1.81 3.27
C LEU A 141 -1.22 -2.58 4.57
N THR A 142 -0.99 -3.88 4.49
CA THR A 142 -0.98 -4.80 5.64
C THR A 142 0.41 -5.34 5.93
N VAL A 143 1.11 -5.79 4.88
CA VAL A 143 2.45 -6.39 4.96
C VAL A 143 3.29 -5.91 3.78
N ILE A 144 4.57 -5.68 4.02
CA ILE A 144 5.59 -5.49 3.00
C ILE A 144 6.63 -6.57 3.24
N ASP A 145 6.76 -7.49 2.30
CA ASP A 145 7.84 -8.46 2.28
C ASP A 145 8.97 -7.94 1.39
N SER A 146 10.22 -8.16 1.80
CA SER A 146 11.38 -7.72 1.04
C SER A 146 12.36 -8.86 0.83
N GLU A 147 12.99 -8.89 -0.33
CA GLU A 147 14.09 -9.80 -0.65
C GLU A 147 15.14 -9.06 -1.48
N LEU A 148 16.42 -9.37 -1.26
CA LEU A 148 17.51 -8.95 -2.14
C LEU A 148 17.91 -10.12 -3.03
N ILE A 149 17.77 -9.96 -4.35
CA ILE A 149 18.11 -10.97 -5.36
C ILE A 149 18.83 -10.26 -6.50
N ASP A 150 19.97 -10.81 -6.95
CA ASP A 150 20.74 -10.29 -8.09
C ASP A 150 20.99 -8.77 -8.02
N ASP A 151 21.40 -8.27 -6.85
CA ASP A 151 21.62 -6.84 -6.55
C ASP A 151 20.38 -5.93 -6.67
N HIS A 152 19.17 -6.50 -6.74
CA HIS A 152 17.90 -5.78 -6.76
C HIS A 152 17.09 -6.05 -5.49
N MET A 153 16.39 -5.02 -5.01
CA MET A 153 15.41 -5.16 -3.94
C MET A 153 14.03 -5.43 -4.52
N HIS A 154 13.49 -6.60 -4.20
CA HIS A 154 12.13 -6.99 -4.53
C HIS A 154 11.22 -6.69 -3.35
N LEU A 155 10.08 -6.06 -3.62
CA LEU A 155 9.05 -5.78 -2.62
C LEU A 155 7.74 -6.46 -3.01
N THR A 156 7.21 -7.27 -2.10
CA THR A 156 5.87 -7.84 -2.22
C THR A 156 4.97 -7.19 -1.19
N CYS A 157 4.07 -6.32 -1.65
CA CYS A 157 3.14 -5.60 -0.79
C CYS A 157 1.77 -6.26 -0.80
N TYR A 158 1.21 -6.54 0.38
CA TYR A 158 -0.16 -7.04 0.52
C TYR A 158 -1.11 -5.93 0.98
N PHE A 159 -2.07 -5.61 0.13
CA PHE A 159 -3.15 -4.67 0.42
C PHE A 159 -4.47 -5.42 0.65
N ARG A 160 -5.15 -5.16 1.77
CA ARG A 160 -6.49 -5.73 2.04
C ARG A 160 -7.60 -5.10 1.18
N SER A 161 -7.33 -3.89 0.69
CA SER A 161 -8.18 -3.04 -0.12
C SER A 161 -7.32 -1.90 -0.61
N TRP A 162 -7.56 -1.43 -1.83
CA TRP A 162 -6.93 -0.22 -2.34
C TRP A 162 -7.91 0.43 -3.30
N ASP A 163 -8.12 1.73 -3.13
CA ASP A 163 -8.87 2.51 -4.10
C ASP A 163 -7.99 2.77 -5.32
N ALA A 164 -8.50 2.41 -6.49
CA ALA A 164 -7.78 2.56 -7.74
C ALA A 164 -8.07 3.90 -8.44
N PHE A 165 -9.19 4.58 -8.10
CA PHE A 165 -9.58 5.84 -8.73
C PHE A 165 -10.46 6.72 -7.82
#